data_AF-A0A832PDR8-F1
#
_entry.id   AF-A0A832PDR8-F1
#
_cell.length_a   1.000
_cell.length_b   1.000
_cell.length_c   1.000
_cell.angle_alpha   90.00
_cell.angle_beta   90.00
_cell.angle_gamma   90.00
#
_symmetry.space_group_name_H-M   'P 1'
#
loop_
_entity.id
_entity.type
_entity.pdbx_description
1 polymer ?
#
loop_
_entity_poly.entity_id
_entity_poly.type
_entity_poly.pdbx_seq_one_letter_code
_entity_poly.pdbx_strand_id
1 'polypeptide(L)'
;MIEETIISCIVIYMVLRLFITQNRLERMPYLNVINFGVAAVITLKNPSPLGAIASMVYFILATVGANAIAFTISKVKEIEHGD
;
A
#
# COMPACT_ATOMS: atom_id res chain seq x y z
N MET A 1 -21.24 -3.14 6.60
CA MET A 1 -20.73 -4.21 7.49
C MET A 1 -19.94 -5.26 6.71
N ILE A 2 -20.52 -5.90 5.69
CA ILE A 2 -19.82 -6.95 4.90
C ILE A 2 -18.59 -6.40 4.15
N GLU A 3 -18.71 -5.24 3.50
CA GLU A 3 -17.60 -4.61 2.75
C GLU A 3 -16.38 -4.32 3.64
N GLU A 4 -16.62 -3.75 4.83
CA GLU A 4 -15.56 -3.47 5.81
C GLU A 4 -14.84 -4.75 6.22
N THR A 5 -15.59 -5.83 6.50
CA THR A 5 -15.02 -7.14 6.85
C THR A 5 -14.13 -7.69 5.74
N ILE A 6 -14.60 -7.63 4.48
CA ILE A 6 -13.82 -8.12 3.32
C ILE A 6 -12.51 -7.34 3.19
N ILE A 7 -12.58 -6.01 3.27
CA ILE A 7 -11.40 -5.13 3.17
C ILE A 7 -10.43 -5.44 4.31
N SER A 8 -10.90 -5.56 5.55
CA SER A 8 -10.05 -5.90 6.70
C SER A 8 -9.38 -7.26 6.53
N CYS A 9 -10.08 -8.28 6.04
CA CYS A 9 -9.49 -9.59 5.76
C CYS A 9 -8.39 -9.51 4.70
N ILE A 10 -8.63 -8.77 3.61
CA ILE A 10 -7.62 -8.55 2.55
C ILE A 10 -6.40 -7.84 3.13
N VAL A 11 -6.59 -6.76 3.89
CA VAL A 11 -5.49 -6.01 4.50
C VAL A 11 -4.67 -6.90 5.44
N ILE A 12 -5.32 -7.66 6.33
CA ILE A 12 -4.63 -8.57 7.25
C ILE A 12 -3.81 -9.60 6.48
N TYR A 13 -4.38 -10.22 5.46
CA TYR A 13 -3.68 -11.18 4.62
C TYR A 13 -2.46 -10.55 3.91
N MET A 14 -2.60 -9.33 3.38
CA MET A 14 -1.51 -8.63 2.71
C MET A 14 -0.41 -8.19 3.69
N VAL A 15 -0.77 -7.80 4.91
CA VAL A 15 0.20 -7.53 5.99
C VAL A 15 1.00 -8.80 6.29
N LEU A 16 0.36 -9.95 6.42
CA LEU A 16 1.06 -11.22 6.63
C LEU A 16 2.03 -11.53 5.47
N ARG A 17 1.57 -11.39 4.22
CA ARG A 17 2.42 -11.56 3.03
C ARG A 17 3.59 -10.57 3.01
N LEU A 18 3.37 -9.33 3.44
CA LEU A 18 4.42 -8.32 3.55
C LEU A 18 5.50 -8.73 4.55
N PHE A 19 5.16 -9.36 5.67
CA PHE A 19 6.15 -9.82 6.65
C PHE A 19 6.90 -11.09 6.22
N ILE A 20 6.22 -12.02 5.55
CA ILE A 20 6.81 -13.29 5.10
C ILE A 20 7.73 -13.09 3.89
N THR A 21 7.41 -12.15 3.00
CA THR A 21 8.16 -11.94 1.76
C THR A 21 9.54 -11.33 2.04
N GLN A 22 10.60 -12.02 1.63
CA GLN A 22 11.98 -11.58 1.85
C GLN A 22 12.43 -10.55 0.80
N ASN A 23 12.00 -10.71 -0.46
CA ASN A 23 12.38 -9.82 -1.55
C ASN A 23 11.72 -8.45 -1.36
N ARG A 24 12.55 -7.41 -1.18
CA ARG A 24 12.06 -6.04 -0.94
C ARG A 24 11.23 -5.47 -2.08
N LEU A 25 11.49 -5.87 -3.33
CA LEU A 25 10.71 -5.41 -4.49
C LEU A 25 9.33 -6.08 -4.53
N GLU A 26 9.26 -7.37 -4.22
CA GLU A 26 7.99 -8.11 -4.13
C GLU A 26 7.12 -7.64 -2.97
N ARG A 27 7.72 -6.99 -1.95
CA ARG A 27 6.99 -6.37 -0.83
C ARG A 27 6.20 -5.12 -1.24
N MET A 28 6.64 -4.39 -2.26
CA MET A 28 6.05 -3.10 -2.65
C MET A 28 4.60 -3.23 -3.15
N PRO A 29 4.25 -4.23 -3.98
CA PRO A 29 2.86 -4.51 -4.33
C PRO A 29 1.96 -4.79 -3.11
N TYR A 30 2.43 -5.57 -2.12
CA TYR A 30 1.65 -5.84 -0.91
C TYR A 30 1.42 -4.57 -0.09
N LEU A 31 2.45 -3.73 0.03
CA LEU A 31 2.34 -2.43 0.69
C LEU A 31 1.31 -1.54 0.00
N ASN A 32 1.28 -1.55 -1.34
CA ASN A 32 0.29 -0.77 -2.10
C ASN A 32 -1.15 -1.24 -1.82
N VAL A 33 -1.40 -2.56 -1.80
CA VAL A 33 -2.72 -3.10 -1.47
C VAL A 33 -3.15 -2.75 -0.03
N ILE A 34 -2.21 -2.75 0.91
CA ILE A 34 -2.47 -2.30 2.29
C ILE A 34 -2.91 -0.83 2.30
N ASN A 35 -2.20 0.05 1.57
CA ASN A 35 -2.55 1.47 1.46
C ASN A 35 -3.93 1.69 0.81
N PHE A 36 -4.27 0.92 -0.22
CA PHE A 36 -5.63 0.92 -0.78
C PHE A 36 -6.68 0.57 0.27
N GLY A 37 -6.44 -0.47 1.08
CA GLY A 37 -7.35 -0.88 2.15
C GLY A 37 -7.51 0.21 3.22
N VAL A 38 -6.43 0.88 3.61
CA VAL A 38 -6.48 2.02 4.54
C VAL A 38 -7.29 3.18 3.95
N ALA A 39 -7.09 3.52 2.67
CA ALA A 39 -7.88 4.56 1.99
C ALA A 39 -9.37 4.21 1.99
N ALA A 40 -9.73 2.95 1.71
CA ALA A 40 -11.11 2.49 1.74
C ALA A 40 -11.71 2.57 3.15
N VAL A 41 -10.95 2.21 4.19
CA VAL A 41 -11.39 2.35 5.60
C VAL A 41 -11.63 3.82 5.97
N ILE A 42 -10.76 4.74 5.54
CA ILE A 42 -10.95 6.19 5.74
C ILE A 42 -12.29 6.64 5.14
N THR A 43 -12.58 6.27 3.89
CA THR A 43 -13.84 6.63 3.24
C THR A 43 -15.07 6.01 3.91
N LEU A 44 -15.00 4.73 4.29
CA LEU A 44 -16.13 4.03 4.91
C LEU A 44 -16.46 4.56 6.31
N LYS A 45 -15.45 4.96 7.10
CA LYS A 45 -15.64 5.50 8.45
C LYS A 45 -16.00 6.98 8.46
N ASN A 46 -15.62 7.72 7.42
CA ASN A 46 -15.90 9.14 7.28
C ASN A 46 -16.68 9.41 5.97
N PRO A 47 -18.00 9.14 5.94
CA PRO A 47 -18.85 9.33 4.75
C PRO A 47 -19.19 10.82 4.53
N SER A 48 -18.17 11.67 4.51
CA SER A 48 -18.26 13.10 4.21
C SER A 48 -17.39 13.43 2.99
N PRO A 49 -17.68 14.52 2.26
CA PRO A 49 -16.83 14.96 1.15
C PRO A 49 -15.36 15.14 1.57
N LEU A 50 -15.13 15.61 2.80
CA LEU A 50 -13.78 15.75 3.35
C LEU A 50 -13.10 14.40 3.59
N GLY A 51 -13.83 13.37 4.03
CA GLY A 51 -13.31 12.02 4.19
C GLY A 51 -12.89 11.38 2.86
N ALA A 52 -13.65 11.66 1.79
CA ALA A 52 -13.28 11.24 0.43
C ALA A 52 -12.02 11.97 -0.09
N ILE A 53 -11.90 13.28 0.17
CA ILE A 53 -10.68 14.03 -0.19
C ILE A 53 -9.48 13.49 0.58
N ALA A 54 -9.62 13.24 1.88
CA ALA A 54 -8.55 12.71 2.71
C ALA A 54 -8.09 11.32 2.23
N SER A 55 -9.02 10.43 1.88
CA SER A 55 -8.67 9.10 1.36
C SER A 55 -7.98 9.18 0.00
N MET A 56 -8.42 10.07 -0.90
CA MET A 56 -7.75 10.29 -2.19
C MET A 56 -6.33 10.82 -2.02
N VAL A 57 -6.15 11.83 -1.18
CA VAL A 57 -4.82 12.41 -0.90
C VAL A 57 -3.90 11.35 -0.30
N TYR A 58 -4.37 10.62 0.71
CA TYR A 58 -3.62 9.51 1.30
C TYR A 58 -3.25 8.48 0.25
N PHE A 59 -4.20 8.06 -0.57
CA PHE A 59 -4.01 7.02 -1.58
C PHE A 59 -2.97 7.41 -2.64
N ILE A 60 -3.04 8.63 -3.17
CA ILE A 60 -2.10 9.15 -4.17
C ILE A 60 -0.69 9.20 -3.58
N LEU A 61 -0.53 9.81 -2.40
CA LEU A 61 0.77 9.95 -1.75
C LEU A 61 1.38 8.58 -1.41
N ALA A 62 0.57 7.65 -0.92
CA ALA A 62 1.00 6.31 -0.57
C ALA A 62 1.45 5.50 -1.80
N THR A 63 0.76 5.67 -2.94
CA THR A 63 1.11 5.01 -4.21
C THR A 63 2.43 5.58 -4.78
N VAL A 64 2.57 6.91 -4.79
CA VAL A 64 3.80 7.59 -5.23
C VAL A 64 4.97 7.17 -4.35
N GLY A 65 4.79 7.16 -3.02
CA GLY A 65 5.81 6.75 -2.06
C GLY A 65 6.24 5.30 -2.24
N ALA A 66 5.30 4.36 -2.38
CA ALA A 66 5.61 2.96 -2.59
C ALA A 66 6.41 2.72 -3.89
N ASN A 67 6.02 3.38 -4.98
CA ASN A 67 6.74 3.29 -6.26
C ASN A 67 8.13 3.95 -6.22
N ALA A 68 8.27 5.06 -5.50
CA ALA A 68 9.56 5.71 -5.29
C ALA A 68 10.52 4.79 -4.51
N ILE A 69 10.04 4.12 -3.46
CA ILE A 69 10.83 3.16 -2.69
C ILE A 69 11.23 1.97 -3.57
N ALA A 70 10.29 1.42 -4.35
CA ALA A 70 10.57 0.34 -5.30
C ALA A 70 11.66 0.74 -6.30
N PHE A 71 11.56 1.94 -6.87
CA PHE A 71 12.55 2.48 -7.79
C PHE A 71 13.92 2.63 -7.14
N THR A 72 14.00 3.20 -5.93
CA THR A 72 15.26 3.35 -5.19
C THR A 72 15.90 2.00 -4.91
N ILE A 73 15.13 0.99 -4.48
CA ILE A 73 15.66 -0.36 -4.23
C ILE A 73 16.20 -0.98 -5.52
N SER A 74 15.46 -0.86 -6.63
CA SER A 74 15.92 -1.35 -7.93
C SER A 74 17.22 -0.67 -8.36
N LYS A 75 17.33 0.65 -8.20
CA LYS A 75 18.54 1.40 -8.55
C LYS A 75 19.74 1.07 -7.68
N VAL A 76 19.55 0.88 -6.38
CA VAL A 76 20.62 0.42 -5.47
C VAL A 76 21.11 -0.97 -5.91
N LYS A 77 20.20 -1.88 -6.26
CA LYS A 77 20.56 -3.22 -6.73
C LYS A 77 21.36 -3.19 -8.04
N GLU A 78 21.00 -2.33 -8.98
CA GLU A 78 21.72 -2.11 -10.26
C GLU A 78 23.18 -1.68 -10.00
N ILE A 79 23.38 -0.70 -9.11
CA ILE A 79 24.72 -0.23 -8.73
C ILE A 79 25.54 -1.33 -8.05
N GLU A 80 24.93 -2.13 -7.17
CA GLU A 80 25.62 -3.24 -6.48
C GLU A 80 26.05 -4.38 -7.43
N HIS A 81 25.36 -4.56 -8.55
CA HIS A 81 25.66 -5.64 -9.51
C HIS A 81 26.59 -5.22 -10.65
N GLY A 82 26.97 -3.93 -10.74
CA GLY A 82 28.01 -3.46 -11.66
C GLY A 82 27.63 -3.49 -13.14
N ASP A 83 26.35 -3.29 -13.45
CA ASP A 83 25.85 -3.01 -14.81
C ASP A 83 25.98 -1.52 -15.17
#